data_AF-A0A1E2SK42-F1
#
_entry.id   AF-A0A1E2SK42-F1
#
_cell.length_a   1.000
_cell.length_b   1.000
_cell.length_c   1.000
_cell.angle_alpha   90.00
_cell.angle_beta   90.00
_cell.angle_gamma   90.00
#
_symmetry.space_group_name_H-M   'P 1'
#
loop_
_entity.id
_entity.type
_entity.pdbx_description
1 polymer ?
#
loop_
_entity_poly.entity_id
_entity_poly.type
_entity_poly.pdbx_seq_one_letter_code
_entity_poly.pdbx_strand_id
1 'polypeptide(L)'
;MTDTDPLLAAVETLTKPVVGIAQKNEKTGRWERVHEVRQDPLLTQMREAVWPSGESNDGSALSASERMPLDSHMLIEYAKIATQITSWAATAGVKPSRNPITDLNTWYRAVHRDRDFDPGWAIRQLNGWAHHMRRLLAKPKSFIIEAACPICGTTQWGDRIHGGGMYPIKIEYVLDEDGRTPKDLSALCQFCKTVWDGRDSVMELHDELTEKGSLST
;
A
#
# COMPACT_ATOMS: atom_id res chain seq x y z
N MET A 1 -24.11 18.67 3.76
CA MET A 1 -22.70 18.33 3.44
C MET A 1 -21.90 19.55 3.82
N THR A 2 -21.13 19.49 4.90
CA THR A 2 -20.32 20.63 5.35
C THR A 2 -19.29 20.93 4.27
N ASP A 3 -19.22 22.21 3.89
CA ASP A 3 -18.27 22.76 2.94
C ASP A 3 -16.87 22.72 3.58
N THR A 4 -16.23 21.55 3.49
CA THR A 4 -14.93 21.32 4.12
C THR A 4 -13.87 21.99 3.26
N ASP A 5 -13.06 22.87 3.86
CA ASP A 5 -11.88 23.49 3.22
C ASP A 5 -11.07 22.40 2.47
N PRO A 6 -10.96 22.48 1.13
CA PRO A 6 -10.28 21.47 0.33
C PRO A 6 -8.81 21.26 0.71
N LEU A 7 -8.13 22.32 1.16
CA LEU A 7 -6.75 22.22 1.62
C LEU A 7 -6.68 21.48 2.95
N LEU A 8 -7.59 21.78 3.87
CA LEU A 8 -7.70 21.05 5.13
C LEU A 8 -7.98 19.57 4.88
N ALA A 9 -8.92 19.25 3.99
CA ALA A 9 -9.25 17.86 3.64
C ALA A 9 -8.02 17.10 3.08
N ALA A 10 -7.21 17.75 2.23
CA ALA A 10 -5.99 17.15 1.70
C ALA A 10 -4.92 16.93 2.79
N VAL A 11 -4.75 17.87 3.71
CA VAL A 11 -3.85 17.72 4.87
C VAL A 11 -4.32 16.58 5.79
N GLU A 12 -5.60 16.57 6.13
CA GLU A 12 -6.20 15.57 7.02
C GLU A 12 -6.13 14.16 6.44
N THR A 13 -6.18 14.03 5.12
CA THR A 13 -5.96 12.75 4.44
C THR A 13 -4.62 12.11 4.81
N LEU A 14 -3.58 12.91 5.05
CA LEU A 14 -2.26 12.44 5.42
C LEU A 14 -2.04 12.36 6.94
N THR A 15 -2.72 13.21 7.72
CA THR A 15 -2.41 13.45 9.14
C THR A 15 -3.44 12.92 10.13
N LYS A 16 -4.67 12.59 9.71
CA LYS A 16 -5.71 12.05 10.59
C LYS A 16 -5.90 10.55 10.44
N PRO A 17 -6.26 9.85 11.53
CA PRO A 17 -6.67 8.46 11.45
C PRO A 17 -8.00 8.34 10.68
N VAL A 18 -8.14 7.25 9.92
CA VAL A 18 -9.38 6.93 9.18
C VAL A 18 -10.12 5.84 9.94
N VAL A 19 -11.39 6.06 10.25
CA VAL A 19 -12.27 5.01 10.82
C VAL A 19 -13.12 4.44 9.70
N GLY A 20 -12.89 3.18 9.36
CA GLY A 20 -13.70 2.42 8.40
C GLY A 20 -14.64 1.45 9.11
N ILE A 21 -15.74 1.10 8.47
CA ILE A 21 -16.61 0.00 8.90
C ILE A 21 -16.32 -1.18 7.99
N ALA A 22 -15.85 -2.30 8.54
CA ALA A 22 -15.61 -3.49 7.72
C ALA A 22 -15.93 -4.79 8.45
N GLN A 23 -17.04 -5.43 8.07
CA GLN A 23 -17.06 -6.87 7.80
C GLN A 23 -18.26 -7.23 6.91
N LYS A 24 -18.01 -7.51 5.63
CA LYS A 24 -18.95 -8.22 4.75
C LYS A 24 -18.59 -9.70 4.85
N ASN A 25 -19.54 -10.55 5.22
CA ASN A 25 -19.31 -11.99 5.22
C ASN A 25 -19.15 -12.46 3.77
N GLU A 26 -17.97 -12.95 3.40
CA GLU A 26 -17.63 -13.38 2.03
C GLU A 26 -18.50 -14.56 1.54
N LYS A 27 -19.09 -15.34 2.45
CA LYS A 27 -19.95 -16.49 2.10
C LYS A 27 -21.42 -16.12 1.92
N THR A 28 -21.92 -15.12 2.64
CA THR A 28 -23.36 -14.76 2.63
C THR A 28 -23.63 -13.42 1.93
N GLY A 29 -22.58 -12.64 1.65
CA GLY A 29 -22.69 -11.28 1.12
C GLY A 29 -23.35 -10.28 2.09
N ARG A 30 -23.71 -10.71 3.31
CA ARG A 30 -24.39 -9.89 4.32
C ARG A 30 -23.39 -9.18 5.22
N TRP A 31 -23.75 -7.96 5.63
CA TRP A 31 -23.05 -7.20 6.66
C TRP A 31 -23.46 -7.74 8.03
N GLU A 32 -22.61 -8.56 8.64
CA GLU A 32 -22.99 -9.30 9.85
C GLU A 32 -22.56 -8.61 11.14
N ARG A 33 -21.49 -7.78 11.14
CA ARG A 33 -21.13 -6.87 12.26
C ARG A 33 -20.37 -5.64 11.77
N VAL A 34 -20.74 -4.47 12.30
CA VAL A 34 -20.02 -3.20 12.13
C VAL A 34 -18.83 -3.23 13.08
N HIS A 35 -17.66 -3.67 12.61
CA HIS A 35 -16.41 -3.43 13.32
C HIS A 35 -15.83 -2.11 12.83
N GLU A 36 -15.69 -1.13 13.74
CA GLU A 36 -14.93 0.09 13.47
C GLU A 36 -13.44 -0.26 13.41
N VAL A 37 -12.88 -0.22 12.21
CA VAL A 37 -11.45 -0.37 11.97
C VAL A 37 -10.85 1.04 11.94
N ARG A 38 -10.19 1.42 13.02
CA ARG A 38 -9.40 2.65 13.07
C ARG A 38 -8.02 2.38 12.48
N GLN A 39 -7.72 3.05 11.38
CA GLN A 39 -6.41 3.10 10.76
C GLN A 39 -5.70 4.38 11.19
N ASP A 40 -4.40 4.28 11.51
CA ASP A 40 -3.58 5.43 11.85
C ASP A 40 -3.40 6.40 10.65
N PRO A 41 -2.91 7.62 10.86
CA PRO A 41 -2.58 8.53 9.76
C PRO A 41 -1.67 7.89 8.71
N LEU A 42 -1.85 8.21 7.42
CA LEU A 42 -1.03 7.62 6.34
C LEU A 42 0.48 7.82 6.54
N LEU A 43 0.88 9.00 7.02
CA LEU A 43 2.28 9.28 7.35
C LEU A 43 2.81 8.39 8.49
N THR A 44 1.96 8.05 9.46
CA THR A 44 2.29 7.09 10.52
C THR A 44 2.38 5.67 9.95
N GLN A 45 1.40 5.24 9.17
CA GLN A 45 1.39 3.90 8.55
C GLN A 45 2.65 3.66 7.71
N MET A 46 3.05 4.64 6.89
CA MET A 46 4.26 4.56 6.07
C MET A 46 5.53 4.52 6.93
N ARG A 47 5.61 5.32 8.00
CA ARG A 47 6.74 5.28 8.93
C ARG A 47 6.86 3.92 9.62
N GLU A 48 5.75 3.36 10.11
CA GLU A 48 5.73 2.06 10.79
C GLU A 48 6.06 0.90 9.85
N ALA A 49 5.72 1.01 8.56
CA ALA A 49 6.10 0.02 7.57
C ALA A 49 7.62 0.01 7.30
N VAL A 50 8.30 1.16 7.46
CA VAL A 50 9.75 1.29 7.33
C VAL A 50 10.48 0.93 8.63
N TRP A 51 10.00 1.45 9.75
CA TRP A 51 10.52 1.21 11.10
C TRP A 51 9.39 0.76 12.01
N PRO A 52 9.10 -0.55 12.08
CA PRO A 52 8.09 -1.05 12.99
C PRO A 52 8.44 -0.66 14.43
N SER A 53 7.51 -0.03 15.13
CA SER A 53 7.57 0.06 16.58
C SER A 53 7.42 -1.36 17.13
N GLY A 54 8.55 -1.97 17.53
CA GLY A 54 8.55 -3.27 18.20
C GLY A 54 7.85 -3.18 19.56
N GLU A 55 6.53 -3.27 19.58
CA GLU A 55 5.76 -3.82 20.69
C GLU A 55 5.66 -5.35 20.50
N SER A 56 6.82 -6.01 20.40
CA SER A 56 6.90 -7.45 20.65
C SER A 56 7.33 -7.61 22.10
N ASN A 57 6.50 -8.27 22.89
CA ASN A 57 6.62 -8.47 24.34
C ASN A 57 7.81 -9.36 24.77
N ASP A 58 8.89 -9.40 23.99
CA ASP A 58 10.08 -10.24 24.21
C ASP A 58 11.36 -9.39 24.16
N GLY A 59 11.82 -8.97 25.34
CA GLY A 59 13.22 -9.07 25.81
C GLY A 59 14.40 -8.43 25.04
N SER A 60 14.26 -7.88 23.84
CA SER A 60 15.38 -7.22 23.13
C SER A 60 14.89 -6.16 22.15
N ALA A 61 14.61 -4.97 22.70
CA ALA A 61 14.33 -3.79 21.89
C ALA A 61 15.66 -3.19 21.39
N LEU A 62 16.04 -3.49 20.14
CA LEU A 62 17.03 -2.69 19.42
C LEU A 62 16.55 -1.24 19.37
N SER A 63 17.49 -0.30 19.57
CA SER A 63 17.18 1.13 19.49
C SER A 63 16.64 1.48 18.10
N ALA A 64 15.80 2.52 17.99
CA ALA A 64 15.22 2.92 16.70
C ALA A 64 16.30 3.22 15.63
N SER A 65 17.52 3.59 16.04
CA SER A 65 18.68 3.80 15.16
C SER A 65 19.39 2.53 14.69
N GLU A 66 19.14 1.39 15.33
CA GLU A 66 19.76 0.08 15.00
C GLU A 66 18.84 -0.84 14.20
N ARG A 67 17.62 -0.40 13.89
CA ARG A 67 16.65 -1.18 13.09
C ARG A 67 16.95 -1.02 11.61
N MET A 68 17.28 -2.13 10.95
CA MET A 68 17.36 -2.18 9.49
C MET A 68 15.96 -1.93 8.89
N PRO A 69 15.83 -1.05 7.88
CA PRO A 69 14.57 -0.82 7.18
C PRO A 69 14.09 -2.13 6.55
N LEU A 70 12.80 -2.46 6.73
CA LEU A 70 12.22 -3.66 6.11
C LEU A 70 12.08 -3.52 4.59
N ASP A 71 11.94 -2.29 4.11
CA ASP A 71 11.83 -1.95 2.70
C ASP A 71 12.63 -0.66 2.43
N SER A 72 13.75 -0.80 1.71
CA SER A 72 14.65 0.30 1.39
C SER A 72 14.03 1.30 0.40
N HIS A 73 13.15 0.83 -0.48
CA HIS A 73 12.41 1.70 -1.40
C HIS A 73 11.39 2.54 -0.62
N MET A 74 10.62 1.92 0.27
CA MET A 74 9.67 2.63 1.12
C MET A 74 10.35 3.63 2.06
N LEU A 75 11.54 3.31 2.57
CA LEU A 75 12.37 4.24 3.34
C LEU A 75 12.68 5.51 2.55
N ILE A 76 13.20 5.34 1.33
CA ILE A 76 13.61 6.45 0.46
C ILE A 76 12.41 7.34 0.15
N GLU A 77 11.28 6.73 -0.20
CA GLU A 77 10.04 7.47 -0.52
C GLU A 77 9.50 8.23 0.70
N TYR A 78 9.51 7.61 1.89
CA TYR A 78 9.12 8.30 3.13
C TYR A 78 10.04 9.49 3.43
N ALA A 79 11.37 9.29 3.33
CA ALA A 79 12.35 10.33 3.60
C ALA A 79 12.21 11.53 2.64
N LYS A 80 11.94 11.27 1.35
CA LYS A 80 11.66 12.32 0.35
C LYS A 80 10.45 13.16 0.75
N ILE A 81 9.32 12.52 1.09
CA ILE A 81 8.10 13.23 1.45
C ILE A 81 8.28 14.00 2.76
N ALA A 82 8.87 13.38 3.79
CA ALA A 82 9.13 14.04 5.05
C ALA A 82 10.02 15.29 4.89
N THR A 83 11.08 15.20 4.08
CA THR A 83 11.96 16.33 3.80
C THR A 83 11.23 17.46 3.07
N GLN A 84 10.37 17.15 2.10
CA GLN A 84 9.56 18.16 1.41
C GLN A 84 8.59 18.86 2.35
N ILE A 85 7.91 18.13 3.24
CA ILE A 85 7.03 18.69 4.26
C ILE A 85 7.79 19.63 5.20
N THR A 86 8.94 19.20 5.71
CA THR A 86 9.82 20.04 6.55
C THR A 86 10.27 21.30 5.80
N SER A 87 10.60 21.18 4.51
CA SER A 87 10.93 22.34 3.67
C SER A 87 9.74 23.29 3.53
N TRP A 88 8.52 22.79 3.32
CA TRP A 88 7.32 23.63 3.22
C TRP A 88 7.07 24.39 4.51
N ALA A 89 7.20 23.72 5.66
CA ALA A 89 7.10 24.37 6.97
C ALA A 89 8.13 25.50 7.11
N ALA A 90 9.40 25.23 6.77
CA ALA A 90 10.47 26.23 6.82
C ALA A 90 10.18 27.45 5.93
N THR A 91 9.75 27.23 4.68
CA THR A 91 9.42 28.31 3.73
C THR A 91 8.23 29.15 4.20
N ALA A 92 7.27 28.55 4.93
CA ALA A 92 6.16 29.26 5.54
C ALA A 92 6.52 29.98 6.86
N GLY A 93 7.81 30.06 7.22
CA GLY A 93 8.29 30.67 8.46
C GLY A 93 8.02 29.85 9.72
N VAL A 94 7.64 28.58 9.57
CA VAL A 94 7.43 27.65 10.69
C VAL A 94 8.75 26.96 11.00
N LYS A 95 9.12 26.89 12.28
CA LYS A 95 10.27 26.11 12.73
C LYS A 95 10.02 24.61 12.48
N PRO A 96 10.80 23.94 11.62
CA PRO A 96 10.59 22.52 11.37
C PRO A 96 10.85 21.68 12.61
N SER A 97 10.05 20.64 12.77
CA SER A 97 10.24 19.58 13.75
C SER A 97 10.85 18.34 13.07
N ARG A 98 11.04 17.27 13.84
CA ARG A 98 11.42 15.95 13.29
C ARG A 98 10.19 15.07 13.01
N ASN A 99 8.98 15.66 13.04
CA ASN A 99 7.73 14.95 12.84
C ASN A 99 6.96 15.57 11.66
N PRO A 100 6.85 14.87 10.52
CA PRO A 100 6.19 15.41 9.33
C PRO A 100 4.70 15.70 9.56
N ILE A 101 4.02 14.98 10.47
CA ILE A 101 2.62 15.27 10.79
C ILE A 101 2.49 16.62 11.50
N THR A 102 3.38 16.90 12.45
CA THR A 102 3.40 18.18 13.16
C THR A 102 3.75 19.32 12.22
N ASP A 103 4.75 19.12 11.37
CA ASP A 103 5.20 20.10 10.38
C ASP A 103 4.09 20.45 9.40
N LEU A 104 3.41 19.45 8.84
CA LEU A 104 2.34 19.65 7.87
C LEU A 104 1.12 20.35 8.49
N ASN A 105 0.73 19.97 9.71
CA ASN A 105 -0.37 20.65 10.41
C ASN A 105 -0.02 22.10 10.77
N THR A 106 1.23 22.39 11.10
CA THR A 106 1.66 23.74 11.45
C THR A 106 1.83 24.62 10.21
N TRP A 107 2.36 24.04 9.13
CA TRP A 107 2.40 24.65 7.80
C TRP A 107 1.00 25.05 7.33
N TYR A 108 0.02 24.14 7.41
CA TYR A 108 -1.37 24.42 7.05
C TYR A 108 -1.92 25.65 7.78
N ARG A 109 -1.71 25.74 9.10
CA ARG A 109 -2.14 26.89 9.90
C ARG A 109 -1.46 28.20 9.50
N ALA A 110 -0.22 28.14 9.03
CA ALA A 110 0.51 29.32 8.57
C ALA A 110 -0.03 29.80 7.22
N VAL A 111 -0.15 28.90 6.24
CA VAL A 111 -0.63 29.26 4.89
C VAL A 111 -2.13 29.59 4.86
N HIS A 112 -2.95 28.98 5.71
CA HIS A 112 -4.38 29.29 5.79
C HIS A 112 -4.66 30.71 6.31
N ARG A 113 -3.68 31.34 6.98
CA ARG A 113 -3.78 32.75 7.40
C ARG A 113 -3.35 33.73 6.31
N ASP A 114 -2.61 33.24 5.32
CA ASP A 114 -2.17 34.01 4.17
C ASP A 114 -3.30 34.08 3.14
N ARG A 115 -3.80 35.29 2.88
CA ARG A 115 -4.93 35.50 1.96
C ARG A 115 -4.53 35.40 0.49
N ASP A 116 -3.23 35.53 0.20
CA ASP A 116 -2.71 35.52 -1.16
C ASP A 116 -2.21 34.13 -1.57
N PHE A 117 -2.28 33.15 -0.66
CA PHE A 117 -1.87 31.78 -0.93
C PHE A 117 -2.87 31.06 -1.85
N ASP A 118 -2.41 30.65 -3.04
CA ASP A 118 -3.16 29.75 -3.92
C ASP A 118 -2.96 28.28 -3.49
N PRO A 119 -4.00 27.61 -2.96
CA PRO A 119 -3.87 26.24 -2.46
C PRO A 119 -3.83 25.19 -3.58
N GLY A 120 -4.12 25.55 -4.84
CA GLY A 120 -4.38 24.59 -5.91
C GLY A 120 -3.20 23.65 -6.18
N TRP A 121 -1.97 24.17 -6.19
CA TRP A 121 -0.77 23.33 -6.34
C TRP A 121 -0.54 22.42 -5.13
N ALA A 122 -0.68 22.96 -3.92
CA ALA A 122 -0.43 22.22 -2.70
C ALA A 122 -1.44 21.08 -2.52
N ILE A 123 -2.73 21.30 -2.81
CA ILE A 123 -3.76 20.26 -2.80
C ILE A 123 -3.39 19.12 -3.75
N ARG A 124 -2.97 19.42 -4.98
CA ARG A 124 -2.56 18.38 -5.96
C ARG A 124 -1.37 17.57 -5.45
N GLN A 125 -0.38 18.23 -4.85
CA GLN A 125 0.78 17.54 -4.28
C GLN A 125 0.42 16.66 -3.08
N LEU A 126 -0.38 17.16 -2.14
CA LEU A 126 -0.83 16.39 -0.97
C LEU A 126 -1.65 15.16 -1.38
N ASN A 127 -2.55 15.31 -2.35
CA ASN A 127 -3.31 14.19 -2.91
C ASN A 127 -2.41 13.20 -3.65
N GLY A 128 -1.42 13.70 -4.41
CA GLY A 128 -0.42 12.87 -5.09
C GLY A 128 0.41 12.04 -4.10
N TRP A 129 0.84 12.65 -2.99
CA TRP A 129 1.52 11.92 -1.91
C TRP A 129 0.60 10.89 -1.25
N ALA A 130 -0.65 11.25 -0.95
CA ALA A 130 -1.60 10.31 -0.35
C ALA A 130 -1.85 9.09 -1.25
N HIS A 131 -2.01 9.31 -2.55
CA HIS A 131 -2.12 8.24 -3.54
C HIS A 131 -0.88 7.35 -3.54
N HIS A 132 0.31 7.96 -3.64
CA HIS A 132 1.58 7.24 -3.68
C HIS A 132 1.82 6.40 -2.42
N MET A 133 1.58 6.97 -1.23
CA MET A 133 1.69 6.26 0.04
C MET A 133 0.74 5.06 0.10
N ARG A 134 -0.53 5.24 -0.31
CA ARG A 134 -1.50 4.13 -0.34
C ARG A 134 -1.05 3.01 -1.26
N ARG A 135 -0.47 3.34 -2.41
CA ARG A 135 0.08 2.33 -3.33
C ARG A 135 1.25 1.55 -2.70
N LEU A 136 2.16 2.25 -2.02
CA LEU A 136 3.28 1.60 -1.33
C LEU A 136 2.81 0.72 -0.15
N LEU A 137 1.75 1.14 0.53
CA LEU A 137 1.16 0.41 1.66
C LEU A 137 0.20 -0.70 1.23
N ALA A 138 -0.25 -0.72 -0.02
CA ALA A 138 -1.16 -1.73 -0.52
C ALA A 138 -0.44 -3.09 -0.59
N LYS A 139 -0.90 -4.06 0.21
CA LYS A 139 -0.45 -5.44 0.06
C LYS A 139 -0.88 -5.95 -1.33
N PRO A 140 0.03 -6.57 -2.10
CA PRO A 140 -0.37 -7.29 -3.31
C PRO A 140 -1.44 -8.31 -2.95
N LYS A 141 -2.58 -8.23 -3.62
CA LYS A 141 -3.56 -9.31 -3.61
C LYS A 141 -2.97 -10.48 -4.37
N SER A 142 -3.31 -11.70 -3.96
CA SER A 142 -2.85 -12.88 -4.68
C SER A 142 -3.90 -13.98 -4.69
N PHE A 143 -3.83 -14.82 -5.72
CA PHE A 143 -4.58 -16.07 -5.82
C PHE A 143 -3.75 -17.11 -6.58
N ILE A 144 -4.15 -18.37 -6.45
CA ILE A 144 -3.51 -19.50 -7.13
C ILE A 144 -4.40 -19.88 -8.33
N ILE A 145 -3.79 -20.09 -9.49
CA ILE A 145 -4.49 -20.68 -10.64
C ILE A 145 -4.48 -22.19 -10.45
N GLU A 146 -5.64 -22.84 -10.47
CA GLU A 146 -5.80 -24.29 -10.30
C GLU A 146 -5.43 -25.08 -11.57
N ALA A 147 -4.25 -24.81 -12.15
CA ALA A 147 -3.76 -25.40 -13.38
C ALA A 147 -2.31 -25.86 -13.26
N ALA A 148 -1.91 -26.78 -14.14
CA ALA A 148 -0.50 -27.15 -14.31
C ALA A 148 0.29 -25.98 -14.93
N CYS A 149 1.56 -25.82 -14.55
CA CYS A 149 2.43 -24.85 -15.22
C CYS A 149 2.60 -25.22 -16.70
N PRO A 150 2.35 -24.29 -17.67
CA PRO A 150 2.48 -24.62 -19.09
C PRO A 150 3.94 -24.84 -19.53
N ILE A 151 4.90 -24.39 -18.71
CA ILE A 151 6.35 -24.49 -18.97
C ILE A 151 6.93 -25.79 -18.41
N CYS A 152 6.65 -26.13 -17.14
CA CYS A 152 7.23 -27.31 -16.49
C CYS A 152 6.24 -28.47 -16.29
N GLY A 153 4.97 -28.29 -16.65
CA GLY A 153 3.91 -29.31 -16.56
C GLY A 153 3.51 -29.71 -15.14
N THR A 154 4.12 -29.12 -14.11
CA THR A 154 3.91 -29.55 -12.72
C THR A 154 2.59 -29.03 -12.18
N THR A 155 1.87 -29.86 -11.42
CA THR A 155 0.63 -29.51 -10.69
C THR A 155 0.87 -29.32 -9.20
N GLN A 156 2.12 -29.37 -8.75
CA GLN A 156 2.53 -29.29 -7.36
C GLN A 156 3.83 -28.48 -7.27
N TRP A 157 4.08 -27.89 -6.12
CA TRP A 157 5.34 -27.21 -5.83
C TRP A 157 5.73 -27.39 -4.38
N GLY A 158 7.03 -27.31 -4.11
CA GLY A 158 7.59 -27.54 -2.79
C GLY A 158 7.67 -29.01 -2.41
N ASP A 159 7.96 -29.27 -1.15
CA ASP A 159 8.06 -30.61 -0.56
C ASP A 159 7.43 -30.63 0.85
N ARG A 160 7.37 -31.81 1.48
CA ARG A 160 6.79 -31.96 2.82
C ARG A 160 7.58 -31.26 3.94
N ILE A 161 8.79 -30.79 3.66
CA ILE A 161 9.75 -30.30 4.66
C ILE A 161 9.81 -28.76 4.64
N HIS A 162 9.84 -28.17 3.44
CA HIS A 162 9.93 -26.72 3.20
C HIS A 162 8.55 -26.08 2.95
N GLY A 163 7.49 -26.87 3.04
CA GLY A 163 6.14 -26.47 2.62
C GLY A 163 5.97 -26.63 1.11
N GLY A 164 4.70 -26.73 0.70
CA GLY A 164 4.32 -26.96 -0.69
C GLY A 164 2.80 -26.99 -0.85
N GLY A 165 2.34 -27.00 -2.08
CA GLY A 165 0.90 -26.96 -2.38
C GLY A 165 0.56 -27.53 -3.74
N MET A 166 -0.75 -27.69 -3.97
CA MET A 166 -1.31 -27.96 -5.28
C MET A 166 -1.31 -26.67 -6.11
N TYR A 167 -1.04 -26.83 -7.39
CA TYR A 167 -0.97 -25.83 -8.44
C TYR A 167 0.10 -24.75 -8.23
N PRO A 168 1.15 -24.74 -9.08
CA PRO A 168 2.33 -23.93 -8.80
C PRO A 168 2.16 -22.45 -9.18
N ILE A 169 1.14 -22.07 -9.94
CA ILE A 169 1.04 -20.72 -10.51
C ILE A 169 0.32 -19.80 -9.52
N LYS A 170 1.04 -18.80 -9.01
CA LYS A 170 0.50 -17.72 -8.18
C LYS A 170 0.41 -16.44 -9.01
N ILE A 171 -0.74 -15.79 -9.01
CA ILE A 171 -0.90 -14.42 -9.53
C ILE A 171 -0.84 -13.44 -8.37
N GLU A 172 -0.10 -12.35 -8.54
CA GLU A 172 -0.05 -11.21 -7.64
C GLU A 172 -0.44 -9.94 -8.39
N TYR A 173 -1.22 -9.07 -7.75
CA TYR A 173 -1.62 -7.79 -8.32
C TYR A 173 -1.94 -6.77 -7.24
N VAL A 174 -1.84 -5.50 -7.58
CA VAL A 174 -2.37 -4.38 -6.79
C VAL A 174 -3.61 -3.86 -7.49
N LEU A 175 -4.63 -3.41 -6.75
CA LEU A 175 -5.76 -2.74 -7.38
C LEU A 175 -5.45 -1.25 -7.55
N ASP A 176 -5.90 -0.69 -8.67
CA ASP A 176 -5.87 0.75 -8.91
C ASP A 176 -6.86 1.50 -8.00
N GLU A 177 -6.87 2.83 -8.07
CA GLU A 177 -7.69 3.69 -7.19
C GLU A 177 -9.19 3.38 -7.22
N ASP A 178 -9.69 2.90 -8.36
CA ASP A 178 -11.09 2.50 -8.54
C ASP A 178 -11.46 1.22 -7.77
N GLY A 179 -10.45 0.52 -7.22
CA GLY A 179 -10.60 -0.75 -6.53
C GLY A 179 -11.05 -1.89 -7.44
N ARG A 180 -10.95 -1.72 -8.77
CA ARG A 180 -11.48 -2.65 -9.77
C ARG A 180 -10.43 -3.09 -10.77
N THR A 181 -9.53 -2.20 -11.16
CA THR A 181 -8.56 -2.48 -12.22
C THR A 181 -7.25 -3.03 -11.63
N PRO A 182 -6.81 -4.24 -11.99
CA PRO A 182 -5.50 -4.74 -11.57
C PRO A 182 -4.37 -3.95 -12.22
N LYS A 183 -3.39 -3.57 -11.41
CA LYS A 183 -2.13 -2.92 -11.76
C LYS A 183 -0.98 -3.76 -11.18
N ASP A 184 0.21 -3.63 -11.77
CA ASP A 184 1.41 -4.37 -11.35
C ASP A 184 1.13 -5.88 -11.27
N LEU A 185 0.36 -6.38 -12.26
CA LEU A 185 -0.08 -7.76 -12.39
C LEU A 185 1.11 -8.62 -12.82
N SER A 186 1.39 -9.67 -12.05
CA SER A 186 2.42 -10.66 -12.39
C SER A 186 1.95 -12.06 -12.02
N ALA A 187 2.48 -13.07 -12.73
CA ALA A 187 2.33 -14.47 -12.38
C ALA A 187 3.70 -15.12 -12.17
N LEU A 188 3.79 -16.03 -11.21
CA LEU A 188 5.00 -16.79 -10.88
C LEU A 188 4.66 -18.28 -10.78
N CYS A 189 5.41 -19.12 -11.49
CA CYS A 189 5.44 -20.54 -11.19
C CYS A 189 6.34 -20.78 -9.97
N GLN A 190 5.76 -21.21 -8.87
CA GLN A 190 6.48 -21.46 -7.62
C GLN A 190 7.43 -22.66 -7.70
N PHE A 191 7.31 -23.51 -8.72
CA PHE A 191 8.22 -24.62 -8.99
C PHE A 191 9.41 -24.21 -9.88
N CYS A 192 9.17 -23.94 -11.17
CA CYS A 192 10.24 -23.63 -12.13
C CYS A 192 10.68 -22.16 -12.14
N LYS A 193 10.05 -21.30 -11.34
CA LYS A 193 10.36 -19.88 -11.18
C LYS A 193 10.19 -19.02 -12.44
N THR A 194 9.49 -19.52 -13.45
CA THR A 194 9.09 -18.70 -14.60
C THR A 194 8.17 -17.57 -14.13
N VAL A 195 8.41 -16.37 -14.65
CA VAL A 195 7.66 -15.16 -14.35
C VAL A 195 6.99 -14.65 -15.63
N TRP A 196 5.72 -14.30 -15.52
CA TRP A 196 4.98 -13.53 -16.51
C TRP A 196 4.71 -12.16 -15.90
N ASP A 197 5.44 -11.16 -16.36
CA ASP A 197 5.38 -9.81 -15.79
C ASP A 197 4.56 -8.88 -16.69
N GLY A 198 3.62 -8.16 -16.09
CA GLY A 198 2.72 -7.27 -16.80
C GLY A 198 1.48 -7.97 -17.36
N ARG A 199 0.50 -7.12 -17.71
CA ARG A 199 -0.83 -7.57 -18.11
C ARG A 199 -0.81 -8.48 -19.33
N ASP A 200 -0.06 -8.11 -20.36
CA ASP A 200 -0.08 -8.82 -21.64
C ASP A 200 0.47 -10.25 -21.49
N SER A 201 1.58 -10.42 -20.76
CA SER A 201 2.16 -11.74 -20.49
C SER A 201 1.26 -12.62 -19.60
N VAL A 202 0.52 -12.03 -18.66
CA VAL A 202 -0.43 -12.79 -17.84
C VAL A 202 -1.69 -13.17 -18.63
N MET A 203 -2.12 -12.33 -19.59
CA MET A 203 -3.20 -12.68 -20.52
C MET A 203 -2.77 -13.80 -21.48
N GLU A 204 -1.55 -13.76 -21.99
CA GLU A 204 -0.98 -14.84 -22.80
C GLU A 204 -0.94 -16.17 -22.02
N LEU A 205 -0.52 -16.14 -20.74
CA LEU A 205 -0.60 -17.28 -19.85
C LEU A 205 -2.04 -17.81 -19.72
N HIS A 206 -3.04 -16.93 -19.56
CA HIS A 206 -4.43 -17.33 -19.48
C HIS A 206 -4.89 -18.06 -20.76
N ASP A 207 -4.52 -17.54 -21.93
CA ASP A 207 -4.87 -18.12 -23.21
C ASP A 207 -4.21 -19.49 -23.39
N GLU A 208 -2.92 -19.63 -23.06
CA GLU A 208 -2.22 -20.93 -23.07
C GLU A 208 -2.88 -21.97 -22.16
N LEU A 209 -3.30 -21.57 -20.96
CA LEU A 209 -3.95 -22.46 -20.00
C LEU A 209 -5.35 -22.88 -20.47
N THR A 210 -6.05 -21.98 -21.15
CA THR A 210 -7.37 -22.22 -21.76
C THR A 210 -7.25 -23.20 -22.93
N GLU A 211 -6.31 -22.99 -23.84
CA GLU A 211 -6.05 -23.88 -24.98
C GLU A 211 -5.66 -25.30 -24.55
N LYS A 212 -4.88 -25.41 -23.47
CA LYS A 212 -4.47 -26.71 -22.89
C LYS A 212 -5.57 -27.40 -22.06
N GLY A 213 -6.79 -26.85 -22.02
CA GLY A 213 -7.92 -27.40 -21.27
C GLY A 213 -7.68 -27.50 -19.76
N SER A 214 -6.74 -26.70 -19.24
CA SER A 214 -6.31 -26.73 -17.83
C SER A 214 -7.11 -25.79 -16.95
N LEU A 215 -7.98 -24.96 -17.53
CA LEU A 215 -8.99 -24.16 -16.84
C LEU A 215 -10.36 -24.75 -17.16
N SER A 216 -10.99 -25.38 -16.17
CA SER A 216 -12.42 -25.74 -16.24
C SER A 216 -13.27 -24.48 -16.18
N THR A 217 -14.20 -24.34 -17.13
CA THR A 217 -15.18 -23.24 -17.25
C THR A 217 -16.19 -23.26 -16.11
#